data_AF-P71453-F1
#
_entry.id   AF-P71453-F1
#
_cell.length_a   1.000
_cell.length_b   1.000
_cell.length_c   1.000
_cell.angle_alpha   90.00
_cell.angle_beta   90.00
_cell.angle_gamma   90.00
#
_symmetry.space_group_name_H-M   'P 1'
#
loop_
_entity.id
_entity.type
_entity.pdbx_description
1 polymer ?
#
loop_
_entity_poly.entity_id
_entity_poly.type
_entity_poly.pdbx_seq_one_letter_code
_entity_poly.pdbx_strand_id
1 'polypeptide(L)'
;MLFEQIAANKRKTIFIILGFFIFVLMVGAAIGIIVWNNYLNGLVLAAVIGAFYILIMVMSSSSVVMAMNHAKEVTSKEQAPVLWDTVESMAMVAGIPMPKVYIVE
;
A
#
# COMPACT_ATOMS: atom_id res chain seq x y z
N MET A 1 3.94 -12.80 21.32
CA MET A 1 4.21 -13.51 20.06
C MET A 1 3.54 -12.85 18.85
N LEU A 2 2.23 -12.98 18.60
CA LEU A 2 1.59 -12.42 17.39
C LEU A 2 1.54 -10.87 17.37
N PHE A 3 1.16 -10.23 18.48
CA PHE A 3 1.14 -8.76 18.60
C PHE A 3 2.53 -8.12 18.51
N GLU A 4 3.58 -8.82 18.97
CA GLU A 4 4.96 -8.34 18.85
C GLU A 4 5.46 -8.34 17.41
N GLN A 5 5.06 -9.34 16.61
CA GLN A 5 5.37 -9.39 15.18
C GLN A 5 4.67 -8.27 14.41
N ILE A 6 3.40 -7.98 14.73
CA ILE A 6 2.67 -6.86 14.13
C ILE A 6 3.38 -5.53 14.46
N ALA A 7 3.78 -5.33 15.72
CA ALA A 7 4.49 -4.12 16.13
C ALA A 7 5.88 -4.01 15.46
N ALA A 8 6.62 -5.12 15.33
CA ALA A 8 7.90 -5.16 14.66
C ALA A 8 7.80 -4.84 13.16
N ASN A 9 6.79 -5.39 12.48
CA ASN A 9 6.53 -5.11 11.07
C ASN A 9 6.15 -3.64 10.87
N LYS A 10 5.31 -3.08 11.74
CA LYS A 10 4.94 -1.66 11.68
C LYS A 10 6.16 -0.74 11.80
N ARG A 11 7.10 -1.05 12.69
CA ARG A 11 8.37 -0.30 12.82
C ARG A 11 9.24 -0.41 11.57
N LYS A 12 9.37 -1.61 10.99
CA LYS A 12 10.12 -1.81 9.74
C LYS A 12 9.52 -1.02 8.58
N THR A 13 8.19 -1.03 8.44
CA THR A 13 7.50 -0.23 7.42
C THR A 13 7.77 1.26 7.60
N ILE A 14 7.72 1.79 8.83
CA ILE A 14 8.05 3.20 9.11
C ILE A 14 9.50 3.50 8.71
N PHE A 15 10.45 2.63 9.05
CA PHE A 15 11.86 2.83 8.70
C PHE A 15 12.08 2.88 7.18
N ILE A 16 11.45 1.97 6.43
CA ILE A 16 11.52 1.93 4.97
C ILE A 16 10.90 3.18 4.35
N ILE A 17 9.70 3.59 4.80
CA ILE A 17 9.02 4.79 4.31
C ILE A 17 9.87 6.03 4.56
N LEU A 18 10.44 6.15 5.77
CA LEU A 18 11.25 7.31 6.14
C LEU A 18 12.56 7.36 5.33
N GLY A 19 13.22 6.21 5.14
CA GLY A 19 14.41 6.11 4.29
C GLY A 19 14.12 6.49 2.83
N PHE A 20 13.02 5.98 2.26
CA PHE A 20 12.58 6.34 0.92
C PHE A 20 12.22 7.83 0.79
N PHE A 21 11.53 8.39 1.79
CA PHE A 21 11.17 9.81 1.78
C PHE A 21 12.42 10.70 1.79
N ILE A 22 13.40 10.39 2.62
CA ILE A 22 14.69 11.09 2.64
C ILE A 22 15.37 11.00 1.26
N PHE A 23 15.37 9.82 0.63
CA PHE A 23 15.92 9.64 -0.71
C PHE A 23 15.22 10.55 -1.75
N VAL A 24 13.88 10.59 -1.74
CA VAL A 24 13.10 11.49 -2.61
C VAL A 24 13.44 12.96 -2.38
N LEU A 25 13.62 13.38 -1.12
CA LEU A 25 14.04 14.75 -0.80
C LEU A 25 15.44 15.07 -1.35
N MET A 26 16.39 14.15 -1.25
CA MET A 26 17.73 14.34 -1.82
C MET A 26 17.69 14.51 -3.34
N VAL A 27 16.94 13.65 -4.03
CA VAL A 27 16.75 13.73 -5.49
C VAL A 27 16.06 15.04 -5.86
N GLY A 28 15.02 15.43 -5.12
CA GLY A 28 14.34 16.70 -5.28
C GLY A 28 15.26 17.91 -5.15
N ALA A 29 16.08 17.93 -4.10
CA ALA A 29 17.06 19.00 -3.88
C ALA A 29 18.09 19.07 -5.03
N ALA A 30 18.58 17.91 -5.51
CA ALA A 30 19.51 17.84 -6.64
C ALA A 30 18.87 18.39 -7.93
N ILE A 31 17.63 18.00 -8.23
CA ILE A 31 16.86 18.55 -9.36
C ILE A 31 16.65 20.06 -9.19
N GLY A 32 16.38 20.52 -7.96
CA GLY A 32 16.20 21.94 -7.64
C GLY A 32 17.41 22.80 -7.98
N ILE A 33 18.60 22.29 -7.70
CA ILE A 33 19.86 22.95 -8.05
C ILE A 33 20.01 23.04 -9.57
N ILE A 34 19.70 21.97 -10.31
CA ILE A 34 19.88 21.95 -11.77
C ILE A 34 18.89 22.87 -12.48
N VAL A 35 17.62 22.88 -12.05
CA VAL A 35 16.54 23.57 -12.76
C VAL A 35 16.40 25.03 -12.32
N TRP A 36 16.49 25.30 -11.02
CA TRP A 36 16.23 26.63 -10.45
C TRP A 36 17.45 27.27 -9.79
N ASN A 37 18.62 26.62 -9.86
CA ASN A 37 19.83 27.03 -9.11
C ASN A 37 19.56 27.22 -7.61
N ASN A 38 18.55 26.53 -7.08
CA ASN A 38 18.10 26.67 -5.70
C ASN A 38 17.58 25.34 -5.16
N TYR A 39 18.32 24.78 -4.19
CA TYR A 39 17.97 23.51 -3.55
C TYR A 39 16.68 23.58 -2.74
N LEU A 40 16.32 24.74 -2.16
CA LEU A 40 15.09 24.91 -1.36
C LEU A 40 13.84 24.69 -2.22
N ASN A 41 13.84 25.21 -3.45
CA ASN A 41 12.70 25.06 -4.36
C ASN A 41 12.46 23.58 -4.73
N GLY A 42 13.54 22.86 -5.03
CA GLY A 42 13.47 21.42 -5.32
C GLY A 42 13.09 20.58 -4.10
N LEU A 43 13.60 20.95 -2.91
CA LEU A 43 13.27 20.29 -1.65
C LEU A 43 11.79 20.45 -1.30
N VAL A 44 11.25 21.67 -1.40
CA VAL A 44 9.82 21.94 -1.13
C VAL A 44 8.94 21.17 -2.12
N LEU A 45 9.28 21.19 -3.41
CA LEU A 45 8.54 20.47 -4.43
C LEU A 45 8.54 18.95 -4.14
N ALA A 46 9.70 18.36 -3.85
CA ALA A 46 9.81 16.95 -3.55
C ALA A 46 9.15 16.55 -2.23
N ALA A 47 9.16 17.43 -1.22
CA ALA A 47 8.43 17.21 0.02
C ALA A 47 6.92 17.12 -0.22
N VAL A 48 6.37 18.03 -1.03
CA VAL A 48 4.95 18.04 -1.39
C VAL A 48 4.59 16.78 -2.17
N ILE A 49 5.32 16.48 -3.26
CA ILE A 49 5.08 15.30 -4.10
C ILE A 49 5.24 14.01 -3.28
N GLY A 50 6.31 13.91 -2.48
CA GLY A 50 6.58 12.76 -1.63
C GLY A 50 5.51 12.54 -0.57
N ALA A 51 5.00 13.59 0.05
CA ALA A 51 3.91 13.49 1.02
C ALA A 51 2.62 12.96 0.36
N PHE A 52 2.24 13.49 -0.80
CA PHE A 52 1.09 12.98 -1.56
C PHE A 52 1.29 11.53 -1.98
N TYR A 53 2.48 11.16 -2.45
CA TYR A 53 2.80 9.80 -2.84
C TYR A 53 2.69 8.81 -1.67
N ILE A 54 3.25 9.15 -0.51
CA ILE A 54 3.15 8.32 0.71
C ILE A 54 1.69 8.17 1.12
N LEU A 55 0.90 9.25 1.10
CA LEU A 55 -0.51 9.22 1.44
C LEU A 55 -1.28 8.26 0.51
N ILE A 56 -1.08 8.37 -0.80
CA ILE A 56 -1.68 7.49 -1.80
C ILE A 56 -1.25 6.03 -1.55
N MET A 57 0.05 5.78 -1.35
CA MET A 57 0.60 4.44 -1.16
C MET A 57 0.10 3.77 0.12
N VAL A 58 -0.03 4.51 1.21
CA VAL A 58 -0.56 3.98 2.47
C VAL A 58 -2.03 3.60 2.30
N MET A 59 -2.82 4.43 1.60
CA MET A 59 -4.24 4.15 1.32
C MET A 59 -4.45 3.02 0.30
N SER A 60 -3.56 2.86 -0.68
CA SER A 60 -3.65 1.84 -1.74
C SER A 60 -2.88 0.55 -1.45
N SER A 61 -2.30 0.41 -0.24
CA SER A 61 -1.45 -0.73 0.12
C SER A 61 -2.10 -2.10 -0.14
N SER A 62 -3.42 -2.24 0.10
CA SER A 62 -4.16 -3.48 -0.16
C SER A 62 -4.30 -3.81 -1.65
N SER A 63 -4.52 -2.80 -2.50
CA SER A 63 -4.73 -3.02 -3.94
C SER A 63 -3.42 -3.22 -4.70
N VAL A 64 -2.33 -2.59 -4.27
CA VAL A 64 -1.00 -2.78 -4.88
C VAL A 64 -0.47 -4.19 -4.65
N VAL A 65 -0.58 -4.73 -3.44
CA VAL A 65 -0.13 -6.09 -3.13
C VAL A 65 -0.96 -7.14 -3.89
N MET A 66 -2.25 -6.91 -4.06
CA MET A 66 -3.12 -7.78 -4.85
C MET A 66 -2.79 -7.70 -6.35
N ALA A 67 -2.53 -6.50 -6.87
CA ALA A 67 -2.14 -6.30 -8.27
C ALA A 67 -0.78 -6.94 -8.63
N MET A 68 0.18 -6.97 -7.70
CA MET A 68 1.47 -7.65 -7.90
C MET A 68 1.32 -9.17 -8.11
N ASN A 69 0.26 -9.77 -7.58
CA ASN A 69 -0.03 -11.19 -7.73
C ASN A 69 -1.08 -11.48 -8.82
N HIS A 70 -1.40 -10.53 -9.70
CA HIS A 70 -2.50 -10.67 -10.68
C HIS A 70 -3.84 -11.07 -10.03
N ALA A 71 -4.05 -10.71 -8.76
CA ALA A 71 -5.22 -11.14 -8.03
C ALA A 71 -6.47 -10.40 -8.55
N LYS A 72 -7.43 -11.14 -9.07
CA LYS A 72 -8.71 -10.62 -9.57
C LYS A 72 -9.76 -10.69 -8.47
N GLU A 73 -10.37 -9.55 -8.13
CA GLU A 73 -11.45 -9.51 -7.16
C GLU A 73 -12.66 -10.27 -7.71
N VAL A 74 -13.17 -11.22 -6.93
CA VAL A 74 -14.42 -11.91 -7.21
C VAL A 74 -15.53 -10.97 -6.76
N THR A 75 -16.14 -10.26 -7.70
CA THR A 75 -17.19 -9.26 -7.39
C THR A 75 -18.59 -9.84 -7.37
N SER A 76 -18.75 -11.08 -7.86
CA SER A 76 -20.05 -11.71 -7.97
C SER A 76 -19.94 -13.23 -7.85
N LYS A 77 -20.95 -13.85 -7.24
CA LYS A 77 -21.02 -15.30 -7.00
C LYS A 77 -20.86 -16.12 -8.28
N GLU A 78 -21.30 -15.59 -9.42
CA GLU A 78 -21.22 -16.24 -10.72
C GLU A 78 -19.77 -16.43 -11.22
N GLN A 79 -18.81 -15.64 -10.72
CA GLN A 79 -17.41 -15.75 -11.15
C GLN A 79 -16.71 -16.98 -10.52
N ALA A 80 -17.09 -17.34 -9.30
CA ALA A 80 -16.51 -18.49 -8.59
C ALA A 80 -17.47 -19.02 -7.51
N PRO A 81 -18.57 -19.70 -7.90
CA PRO A 81 -19.66 -20.03 -6.98
C PRO A 81 -19.24 -20.94 -5.83
N VAL A 82 -18.38 -21.94 -6.09
CA VAL A 82 -17.87 -22.84 -5.04
C VAL A 82 -17.02 -22.09 -4.01
N LEU A 83 -16.15 -21.19 -4.48
CA LEU A 83 -15.29 -20.40 -3.60
C LEU A 83 -16.11 -19.40 -2.79
N TRP A 84 -17.05 -18.71 -3.44
CA TRP A 84 -17.94 -17.75 -2.80
C TRP A 84 -18.74 -18.39 -1.68
N ASP A 85 -19.40 -19.52 -1.96
CA ASP A 85 -20.26 -20.22 -1.00
C ASP A 85 -19.47 -20.79 0.19
N THR A 86 -18.24 -21.25 -0.08
CA THR A 86 -17.34 -21.74 0.97
C THR A 86 -16.95 -20.60 1.92
N VAL A 87 -16.54 -19.45 1.38
CA VAL A 87 -16.12 -18.29 2.19
C VAL A 87 -17.32 -17.67 2.91
N GLU A 88 -18.48 -17.59 2.26
CA GLU A 88 -19.73 -17.09 2.86
C GLU A 88 -20.16 -17.98 4.04
N SER A 89 -20.11 -19.30 3.89
CA SER A 89 -20.44 -20.24 4.97
C SER A 89 -19.48 -20.08 6.16
N MET A 90 -18.18 -19.90 5.89
CA MET A 90 -17.19 -19.65 6.95
C MET A 90 -17.42 -18.29 7.65
N ALA A 91 -17.72 -17.24 6.89
CA ALA A 91 -17.99 -15.90 7.43
C ALA A 91 -19.25 -15.89 8.31
N MET A 92 -20.30 -16.62 7.87
CA MET A 92 -21.53 -16.81 8.63
C MET A 92 -21.25 -17.51 9.98
N VAL A 93 -20.51 -18.62 9.98
CA VAL A 93 -20.14 -19.36 11.20
C VAL A 93 -19.29 -18.50 12.14
N ALA A 94 -18.38 -17.70 11.58
CA ALA A 94 -17.51 -16.80 12.33
C ALA A 94 -18.20 -15.50 12.80
N GLY A 95 -19.43 -15.22 12.33
CA GLY A 95 -20.17 -14.01 12.68
C GLY A 95 -19.54 -12.72 12.15
N ILE A 96 -18.80 -12.80 11.03
CA ILE A 96 -18.15 -11.65 10.40
C ILE A 96 -18.82 -11.32 9.06
N PRO A 97 -18.82 -10.04 8.62
CA PRO A 97 -19.30 -9.69 7.28
C PRO A 97 -18.45 -10.37 6.20
N MET A 98 -19.06 -10.65 5.05
CA MET A 98 -18.39 -11.30 3.92
C MET A 98 -17.09 -10.55 3.55
N PRO A 99 -15.92 -11.18 3.70
CA PRO A 99 -14.66 -10.55 3.33
C PRO A 99 -14.55 -10.45 1.81
N LYS A 100 -13.73 -9.51 1.34
CA LYS A 100 -13.38 -9.43 -0.09
C LYS A 100 -12.58 -10.66 -0.49
N VAL A 101 -12.99 -11.32 -1.57
CA VAL A 101 -12.37 -12.54 -2.10
C VAL A 101 -11.62 -12.21 -3.39
N TYR A 102 -10.39 -12.68 -3.51
CA TYR A 102 -9.54 -12.49 -4.69
C TYR A 102 -9.05 -13.85 -5.17
N ILE A 103 -9.01 -14.06 -6.49
CA ILE A 103 -8.41 -15.24 -7.13
C ILE A 103 -7.09 -14.80 -7.76
N VAL A 104 -6.01 -15.50 -7.42
CA VAL A 104 -4.69 -15.36 -8.04
C VAL A 104 -4.56 -16.44 -9.11
N GLU A 105 -4.18 -16.05 -10.34
CA GLU A 105 -3.83 -16.99 -11.43
C GLU A 105 -2.36 -17.41 -11.38
#